data_AF-A0A9D6ZW93-F1
#
_entry.id   AF-A0A9D6ZW93-F1
#
_cell.length_a   1.000
_cell.length_b   1.000
_cell.length_c   1.000
_cell.angle_alpha   90.00
_cell.angle_beta   90.00
_cell.angle_gamma   90.00
#
_symmetry.space_group_name_H-M   'P 1'
#
loop_
_entity.id
_entity.type
_entity.pdbx_description
1 polymer ?
#
loop_
_entity_poly.entity_id
_entity_poly.type
_entity_poly.pdbx_seq_one_letter_code
_entity_poly.pdbx_strand_id
1 'polypeptide(L)' 'VISYSPPAIKRAITGDGRADKRQVTRMVMRILHLDTPPKPDDTADAIAIALTHAYSYKLKGKIS' A
#
# COMPACT_ATOMS: atom_id res chain seq x y z
N VAL A 1 -7.11 -14.89 8.02
CA VAL A 1 -7.31 -13.46 7.72
C VAL A 1 -6.04 -12.72 8.10
N ILE A 2 -5.38 -12.04 7.15
CA ILE A 2 -4.17 -11.24 7.43
C ILE A 2 -4.60 -9.78 7.47
N SER A 3 -4.34 -9.10 8.59
CA SER A 3 -4.58 -7.68 8.77
C SER A 3 -3.27 -6.97 9.06
N TYR A 4 -3.03 -5.86 8.38
CA TYR A 4 -1.84 -5.03 8.58
C TYR A 4 -2.21 -3.81 9.42
N SER A 5 -1.34 -3.42 10.35
CA SER A 5 -1.56 -2.19 11.11
C SER A 5 -1.46 -0.96 10.18
N PRO A 6 -2.24 0.11 10.42
CA PRO A 6 -2.19 1.32 9.59
C PRO A 6 -0.77 1.88 9.35
N PRO A 7 0.13 1.96 10.36
CA PRO A 7 1.50 2.41 10.12
C PRO A 7 2.33 1.43 9.28
N ALA A 8 2.05 0.12 9.33
CA ALA A 8 2.75 -0.87 8.50
C ALA A 8 2.37 -0.72 7.02
N ILE A 9 1.09 -0.51 6.72
CA ILE A 9 0.60 -0.24 5.35
C ILE A 9 1.25 1.03 4.80
N LYS A 10 1.21 2.11 5.59
CA LYS A 10 1.81 3.39 5.25
C LYS A 10 3.30 3.22 4.93
N ARG A 11 4.07 2.59 5.83
CA ARG A 11 5.50 2.35 5.63
C ARG A 11 5.80 1.46 4.42
N ALA A 12 4.98 0.43 4.16
CA ALA A 12 5.19 -0.45 3.02
C ALA A 12 5.00 0.26 1.68
N ILE A 13 4.09 1.23 1.60
CA ILE A 13 3.74 1.91 0.35
C ILE A 13 4.50 3.23 0.15
N THR A 14 4.61 4.04 1.20
CA THR A 14 5.20 5.38 1.14
C THR A 14 6.64 5.42 1.67
N GLY A 15 7.09 4.37 2.36
CA GLY A 15 8.35 4.36 3.11
C GLY A 15 8.26 5.01 4.50
N ASP A 16 7.16 5.72 4.80
CA ASP A 16 6.95 6.43 6.06
C ASP A 16 5.67 5.96 6.76
N GLY A 17 5.83 5.42 7.98
CA GLY A 17 4.71 4.96 8.80
C GLY A 17 3.77 6.08 9.28
N ARG A 18 4.18 7.34 9.17
CA ARG A 18 3.37 8.52 9.53
C ARG A 18 2.68 9.18 8.33
N ALA A 19 2.86 8.65 7.12
CA ALA A 19 2.28 9.23 5.91
C ALA A 19 0.75 9.36 5.98
N ASP A 20 0.22 10.41 5.35
CA ASP A 20 -1.22 10.65 5.28
C ASP A 20 -1.94 9.69 4.32
N LYS A 21 -3.25 9.50 4.52
CA LYS A 21 -4.08 8.67 3.63
C LYS A 21 -3.98 9.13 2.16
N ARG A 22 -3.96 10.45 1.92
CA ARG A 22 -3.74 11.04 0.59
C ARG A 22 -2.39 10.67 -0.02
N GLN A 23 -1.34 10.57 0.81
CA GLN A 23 -0.01 10.19 0.35
C GLN A 23 0.05 8.71 -0.02
N VAL A 24 -0.63 7.86 0.76
CA VAL A 24 -0.81 6.44 0.41
C VAL A 24 -1.54 6.31 -0.92
N THR A 25 -2.68 6.99 -1.11
CA THR A 25 -3.43 6.97 -2.38
C THR A 25 -2.59 7.44 -3.56
N ARG A 26 -1.85 8.55 -3.42
CA ARG A 26 -0.94 9.04 -4.49
C ARG A 26 0.14 8.03 -4.82
N MET A 27 0.70 7.35 -3.82
CA MET A 27 1.71 6.32 -4.06
C MET A 27 1.12 5.08 -4.71
N VAL A 28 -0.07 4.65 -4.30
CA VAL A 28 -0.82 3.57 -4.97
C VAL A 28 -1.05 3.91 -6.45
N MET A 29 -1.50 5.13 -6.75
CA MET A 29 -1.67 5.60 -8.13
C MET A 29 -0.36 5.56 -8.90
N ARG A 30 0.75 6.04 -8.31
CA ARG A 30 2.07 6.02 -8.94
C ARG A 30 2.58 4.61 -9.19
N ILE A 31 2.37 3.68 -8.26
CA ILE A 31 2.78 2.27 -8.38
C ILE A 31 1.99 1.55 -9.48
N LEU A 32 0.70 1.88 -9.64
CA LEU A 32 -0.19 1.27 -10.62
C LEU A 32 -0.36 2.08 -11.91
N HIS A 33 0.38 3.18 -12.06
CA HIS A 33 0.26 4.10 -13.19
C HIS A 33 -1.19 4.57 -13.45
N LEU A 34 -1.93 4.90 -12.38
CA LEU A 34 -3.30 5.42 -12.47
C LEU A 34 -3.28 6.94 -12.64
N ASP A 35 -3.97 7.44 -13.65
CA ASP A 35 -4.13 8.88 -13.89
C ASP A 35 -5.13 9.53 -12.92
N THR A 36 -6.11 8.77 -12.44
CA THR A 36 -7.15 9.25 -11.53
C THR A 36 -7.18 8.43 -10.25
N PRO A 37 -7.49 9.05 -9.09
CA PRO A 37 -7.62 8.33 -7.84
C PRO A 37 -8.72 7.26 -7.94
N PRO A 38 -8.45 6.01 -7.53
CA PRO A 38 -9.43 4.95 -7.59
C PRO A 38 -10.63 5.30 -6.70
N LYS A 39 -11.83 5.20 -7.25
CA LYS A 39 -13.09 5.37 -6.54
C LYS A 39 -13.83 4.04 -6.47
N PRO A 40 -14.57 3.78 -5.37
CA PRO A 40 -14.67 4.57 -4.14
C PRO A 40 -13.37 4.56 -3.31
N ASP A 41 -13.25 5.44 -2.31
CA ASP A 41 -12.04 5.58 -1.48
C ASP A 41 -11.57 4.25 -0.87
N ASP A 42 -12.49 3.31 -0.64
CA ASP A 42 -12.22 1.96 -0.14
C ASP A 42 -11.40 1.10 -1.11
N THR A 43 -11.48 1.37 -2.42
CA THR A 43 -10.69 0.65 -3.43
C THR A 43 -9.19 0.95 -3.26
N ALA A 44 -8.84 2.20 -2.93
CA ALA A 44 -7.45 2.55 -2.66
C ALA A 44 -6.90 1.81 -1.43
N ASP A 45 -7.72 1.65 -0.39
CA ASP A 45 -7.34 0.93 0.83
C ASP A 45 -7.18 -0.58 0.57
N ALA A 46 -8.08 -1.19 -0.21
CA ALA A 46 -7.98 -2.59 -0.61
C ALA A 46 -6.71 -2.86 -1.42
N ILE A 47 -6.41 -1.99 -2.39
CA ILE A 47 -5.17 -2.06 -3.17
C ILE A 47 -3.95 -1.87 -2.27
N ALA A 48 -4.01 -0.94 -1.31
CA ALA A 48 -2.92 -0.70 -0.39
C ALA A 48 -2.61 -1.93 0.48
N ILE A 49 -3.65 -2.63 0.95
CA ILE A 49 -3.49 -3.89 1.69
C ILE A 49 -2.87 -4.97 0.81
N ALA A 50 -3.34 -5.11 -0.44
CA ALA A 50 -2.80 -6.07 -1.40
C ALA A 50 -1.32 -5.80 -1.73
N LEU A 51 -0.95 -4.53 -1.97
CA LEU A 51 0.44 -4.11 -2.19
C LEU A 51 1.31 -4.37 -0.97
N THR A 52 0.81 -4.06 0.23
CA THR A 52 1.51 -4.35 1.49
C THR A 52 1.76 -5.85 1.64
N HIS A 53 0.78 -6.69 1.30
CA HIS A 53 0.93 -8.13 1.29
C HIS A 53 1.98 -8.61 0.27
N ALA A 54 1.90 -8.12 -0.96
CA ALA A 54 2.84 -8.45 -2.02
C ALA A 54 4.28 -8.05 -1.67
N TYR A 55 4.49 -6.87 -1.08
CA TYR A 55 5.80 -6.43 -0.62
C TYR A 55 6.30 -7.24 0.58
N SER A 56 5.43 -7.56 1.54
CA SER A 56 5.78 -8.43 2.66
C SER A 56 6.18 -9.84 2.21
N TYR A 57 5.50 -10.39 1.20
CA TYR A 57 5.81 -11.69 0.61
C TYR A 57 7.10 -11.66 -0.23
N LYS A 58 7.28 -10.62 -1.07
CA LYS A 58 8.49 -10.45 -1.89
C LYS A 58 9.75 -10.27 -1.05
N LEU A 59 9.64 -9.65 0.14
CA LEU A 59 10.73 -9.56 1.10
C LEU A 59 11.09 -10.91 1.72
N LYS A 60 10.11 -11.81 1.95
CA LYS A 60 10.40 -13.18 2.43
C LYS A 60 11.09 -14.05 1.39
N GLY A 61 10.78 -13.87 0.11
CA GLY A 61 11.38 -14.66 -0.98
C GLY A 61 12.82 -14.29 -1.36
N LYS A 62 13.36 -13.16 -0.86
CA LYS A 62 14.72 -12.69 -1.19
C LYS A 62 15.78 -13.09 -0.15
N ILE A 63 15.39 -13.84 0.88
CA ILE A 63 16.25 -14.27 2.00
C ILE A 63 16.33 -15.80 2.13
N SER A 64 16.03 -16.54 1.06
CA SER A 64 16.23 -18.00 0.97
C SER A 64 17.20 -18.33 -0.13
#